data_AF-A0AA38RY47-F1
#
_entry.id   AF-A0AA38RY47-F1
#
_cell.length_a   1.000
_cell.length_b   1.000
_cell.length_c   1.000
_cell.angle_alpha   90.00
_cell.angle_beta   90.00
_cell.angle_gamma   90.00
#
_symmetry.space_group_name_H-M   'P 1'
#
loop_
_entity.id
_entity.type
_entity.pdbx_description
1 polymer ?
#
loop_
_entity_poly.entity_id
_entity_poly.type
_entity_poly.pdbx_seq_one_letter_code
_entity_poly.pdbx_strand_id
1 'polypeptide(L)'
;MSSVDKAVIDYIKSRYIAYYHTADPDAKGHYYSRDCMQICRPMPSYAATDGASIVHLLKEGIKQGASMNNKADGTESGCTFRPLKRGEFEFASDEVVSAIGSTPSDLKQKAEKEGWIGTRVDMWFPMGEGKEMLVKVQYWWRKEGDEWVQILHDIMYMGPRDGTEGTEGERVA
;
A
#
# COMPACT_ATOMS: atom_id res chain seq x y z
N MET A 1 5.32 16.01 16.84
CA MET A 1 4.38 15.47 15.83
C MET A 1 2.98 15.50 16.44
N SER A 2 2.13 16.42 15.98
CA SER A 2 0.73 16.48 16.42
C SER A 2 0.01 15.21 15.98
N SER A 3 -1.02 14.81 16.73
CA SER A 3 -2.00 13.86 16.22
C SER A 3 -2.48 14.34 14.85
N VAL A 4 -2.41 13.49 13.83
CA VAL A 4 -3.04 13.77 12.54
C VAL A 4 -4.54 13.97 12.80
N ASP A 5 -5.13 14.97 12.15
CA ASP A 5 -6.57 15.26 12.30
C ASP A 5 -7.39 14.04 11.85
N LYS A 6 -8.37 13.66 12.68
CA LYS A 6 -9.29 12.56 12.36
C LYS A 6 -9.98 12.78 11.02
N ALA A 7 -10.36 14.02 10.68
CA ALA A 7 -11.01 14.32 9.41
C ALA A 7 -10.09 14.00 8.21
N VAL A 8 -8.79 14.24 8.36
CA VAL A 8 -7.79 13.88 7.33
C VAL A 8 -7.67 12.37 7.19
N ILE A 9 -7.62 11.63 8.31
CA ILE A 9 -7.56 10.16 8.29
C ILE A 9 -8.82 9.57 7.68
N ASP A 10 -10.01 10.09 8.02
CA ASP A 10 -11.28 9.63 7.46
C ASP A 10 -11.32 9.85 5.94
N TYR A 11 -10.77 10.96 5.44
CA TYR A 11 -10.68 11.24 4.01
C TYR A 11 -9.65 10.35 3.30
N ILE A 12 -8.47 10.14 3.88
CA ILE A 12 -7.49 9.19 3.34
C ILE A 12 -8.07 7.78 3.28
N LYS A 13 -8.82 7.37 4.31
CA LYS A 13 -9.51 6.07 4.33
C LYS A 13 -10.52 5.96 3.20
N SER A 14 -11.35 6.98 2.96
CA SER A 14 -12.32 6.93 1.85
C SER A 14 -11.63 6.86 0.48
N ARG A 15 -10.52 7.59 0.30
CA ARG A 15 -9.65 7.49 -0.88
C ARG A 15 -9.06 6.09 -1.05
N TYR A 16 -8.58 5.49 0.03
CA TYR A 16 -8.05 4.12 0.02
C TYR A 16 -9.13 3.09 -0.35
N ILE A 17 -10.34 3.20 0.19
CA ILE A 17 -11.46 2.30 -0.13
C ILE A 17 -11.79 2.38 -1.63
N ALA A 18 -11.85 3.59 -2.19
CA ALA A 18 -12.08 3.78 -3.61
C ALA A 18 -10.95 3.17 -4.47
N TYR A 19 -9.70 3.36 -4.06
CA TYR A 19 -8.53 2.71 -4.66
C TYR A 19 -8.65 1.18 -4.61
N TYR A 20 -8.96 0.60 -3.45
CA TYR A 20 -9.06 -0.83 -3.19
C TYR A 20 -10.07 -1.50 -4.13
N HIS A 21 -11.26 -0.89 -4.28
CA HIS A 21 -12.34 -1.39 -5.14
C HIS A 21 -12.18 -1.10 -6.65
N THR A 22 -11.19 -0.29 -7.02
CA THR A 22 -10.92 -0.03 -8.45
C THR A 22 -10.24 -1.25 -9.07
N ALA A 23 -10.95 -1.97 -9.97
CA ALA A 23 -10.44 -3.19 -10.59
C ALA A 23 -9.45 -2.93 -11.75
N ASP A 24 -9.68 -1.86 -12.52
CA ASP A 24 -8.86 -1.53 -13.67
C ASP A 24 -7.49 -0.95 -13.24
N PRO A 25 -6.35 -1.53 -13.68
CA PRO A 25 -5.03 -1.05 -13.30
C PRO A 25 -4.75 0.40 -13.72
N ASP A 26 -5.22 0.82 -14.89
CA ASP A 26 -5.01 2.21 -15.34
C ASP A 26 -5.79 3.19 -14.45
N ALA A 27 -7.03 2.86 -14.12
CA ALA A 27 -7.83 3.64 -13.18
C ALA A 27 -7.24 3.69 -11.76
N LYS A 28 -6.58 2.60 -11.28
CA LYS A 28 -5.83 2.63 -10.01
C LYS A 28 -4.72 3.68 -10.02
N GLY A 29 -4.10 3.92 -11.18
CA GLY A 29 -3.10 4.97 -11.37
C GLY A 29 -3.55 6.38 -10.98
N HIS A 30 -4.86 6.67 -11.00
CA HIS A 30 -5.40 7.97 -10.60
C HIS A 30 -5.37 8.25 -9.09
N TYR A 31 -5.07 7.24 -8.27
CA TYR A 31 -4.86 7.40 -6.83
C TYR A 31 -3.39 7.67 -6.48
N TYR A 32 -2.50 7.55 -7.46
CA TYR A 32 -1.08 7.71 -7.28
C TYR A 32 -0.68 9.15 -7.62
N SER A 33 0.25 9.70 -6.85
CA SER A 33 1.07 10.77 -7.34
C SER A 33 1.84 10.31 -8.58
N ARG A 34 2.19 11.24 -9.46
CA ARG A 34 3.06 10.98 -10.62
C ARG A 34 4.39 10.33 -10.22
N ASP A 35 4.95 10.73 -9.08
CA ASP A 35 6.19 10.20 -8.51
C ASP A 35 5.97 9.09 -7.48
N CYS A 36 4.80 8.44 -7.47
CA CYS A 36 4.52 7.37 -6.52
C CYS A 36 5.48 6.20 -6.71
N MET A 37 6.18 5.82 -5.65
CA MET A 37 7.14 4.73 -5.66
C MET A 37 6.53 3.46 -5.05
N GLN A 38 7.12 2.30 -5.34
CA GLN A 38 6.81 1.05 -4.67
C GLN A 38 8.07 0.31 -4.29
N ILE A 39 8.05 -0.25 -3.09
CA ILE A 39 9.06 -1.12 -2.53
C ILE A 39 8.37 -2.42 -2.13
N CYS A 40 8.89 -3.55 -2.57
CA CYS A 40 8.52 -4.87 -2.06
C CYS A 40 9.71 -5.45 -1.28
N ARG A 41 9.58 -5.50 0.05
CA ARG A 41 10.62 -6.03 0.95
C ARG A 41 10.83 -7.55 0.83
N PRO A 42 9.80 -8.39 0.60
CA PRO A 42 9.97 -9.83 0.37
C PRO A 42 10.88 -10.17 -0.82
N MET A 43 11.52 -11.34 -0.79
CA MET A 43 12.40 -11.84 -1.86
C MET A 43 11.65 -12.72 -2.89
N PRO A 44 11.86 -12.53 -4.21
CA PRO A 44 12.69 -11.49 -4.81
C PRO A 44 12.10 -10.10 -4.60
N SER A 45 12.94 -9.14 -4.20
CA SER A 45 12.50 -7.76 -4.07
C SER A 45 12.25 -7.19 -5.46
N TYR A 46 11.21 -6.38 -5.57
CA TYR A 46 10.94 -5.58 -6.75
C TYR A 46 10.54 -4.18 -6.31
N ALA A 47 10.81 -3.23 -7.19
CA ALA A 47 10.59 -1.83 -6.94
C ALA A 47 10.03 -1.15 -8.19
N ALA A 48 9.34 -0.04 -7.98
CA ALA A 48 8.91 0.86 -9.03
C ALA A 48 9.26 2.28 -8.60
N THR A 49 9.86 3.05 -9.51
CA THR A 49 10.29 4.43 -9.26
C THR A 49 9.21 5.46 -9.57
N ASP A 50 8.10 5.04 -10.17
CA ASP A 50 6.97 5.91 -10.51
C ASP A 50 5.65 5.14 -10.61
N GLY A 51 4.53 5.89 -10.60
CA GLY A 51 3.19 5.33 -10.61
C GLY A 51 2.87 4.55 -11.89
N ALA A 52 3.45 4.94 -13.03
CA ALA A 52 3.26 4.24 -14.30
C ALA A 52 3.90 2.83 -14.27
N SER A 53 5.07 2.71 -13.65
CA SER A 53 5.76 1.45 -13.42
C SER A 53 4.98 0.55 -12.45
N ILE A 54 4.35 1.12 -11.42
CA ILE A 54 3.44 0.37 -10.54
C ILE A 54 2.26 -0.19 -11.35
N VAL A 55 1.59 0.64 -12.15
CA VAL A 55 0.48 0.19 -13.01
C VAL A 55 0.93 -0.90 -13.97
N HIS A 56 2.13 -0.78 -14.55
CA HIS A 56 2.69 -1.82 -15.40
C HIS A 56 2.87 -3.14 -14.64
N LEU A 57 3.44 -3.12 -13.44
CA LEU A 57 3.58 -4.33 -12.60
C LEU A 57 2.23 -4.96 -12.26
N LEU A 58 1.20 -4.15 -11.97
CA LEU A 58 -0.16 -4.66 -11.72
C LEU A 58 -0.73 -5.37 -12.96
N LYS A 59 -0.53 -4.80 -14.15
CA LYS A 59 -0.96 -5.40 -15.42
C LYS A 59 -0.24 -6.71 -15.69
N GLU A 60 1.07 -6.77 -15.48
CA GLU A 60 1.84 -8.01 -15.66
C GLU A 60 1.41 -9.08 -14.65
N GLY A 61 1.17 -8.70 -13.39
CA GLY A 61 0.60 -9.60 -12.38
C GLY A 61 -0.72 -10.21 -12.82
N ILE A 62 -1.65 -9.41 -13.35
CA ILE A 62 -2.94 -9.90 -13.88
C ILE A 62 -2.73 -10.89 -15.03
N LYS A 63 -1.85 -10.57 -15.98
CA LYS A 63 -1.54 -11.48 -17.10
C LYS A 63 -0.97 -12.81 -16.61
N GLN A 64 -0.25 -12.80 -15.50
CA GLN A 64 0.31 -13.99 -14.84
C GLN A 64 -0.69 -14.70 -13.91
N GLY A 65 -1.95 -14.25 -13.85
CA GLY A 65 -3.01 -14.89 -13.09
C GLY A 65 -3.20 -14.35 -11.67
N ALA A 66 -2.54 -13.25 -11.28
CA ALA A 66 -2.85 -12.57 -10.04
C ALA A 66 -4.28 -12.01 -10.11
N SER A 67 -5.13 -12.36 -9.15
CA SER A 67 -6.44 -11.74 -9.04
C SER A 67 -6.30 -10.39 -8.34
N MET A 68 -6.53 -9.30 -9.07
CA MET A 68 -6.78 -7.98 -8.46
C MET A 68 -8.22 -7.83 -7.96
N ASN A 69 -9.08 -8.80 -8.28
CA ASN A 69 -10.44 -8.85 -7.81
C ASN A 69 -10.49 -9.66 -6.51
N ASN A 70 -10.90 -8.99 -5.44
CA ASN A 70 -11.37 -9.61 -4.20
C ASN A 70 -12.71 -10.35 -4.39
N LYS A 71 -12.91 -11.02 -5.54
CA LYS A 71 -14.12 -11.78 -5.79
C LYS A 71 -13.99 -13.15 -5.15
N ALA A 72 -14.78 -13.30 -4.09
CA ALA A 72 -14.99 -14.48 -3.28
C ALA A 72 -15.11 -15.77 -4.10
N ASP A 73 -14.15 -16.66 -3.90
CA ASP A 73 -14.23 -18.09 -4.24
C ASP A 73 -14.83 -18.92 -3.09
N GLY A 74 -15.46 -18.26 -2.13
CA GLY A 74 -16.08 -18.88 -0.95
C GLY A 74 -15.32 -18.63 0.35
N THR A 75 -14.08 -18.13 0.31
CA THR A 75 -13.46 -17.46 1.47
C THR A 75 -13.59 -15.95 1.34
N GLU A 76 -13.90 -15.28 2.46
CA GLU A 76 -14.05 -13.82 2.46
C GLU A 76 -12.69 -13.14 2.38
N SER A 77 -12.33 -12.66 1.19
CA SER A 77 -11.31 -11.62 1.06
C SER A 77 -11.58 -10.49 2.05
N GLY A 78 -10.53 -9.87 2.54
CA GLY A 78 -10.70 -8.75 3.45
C GLY A 78 -9.50 -7.84 3.48
N CYS A 79 -9.76 -6.67 4.03
CA CYS A 79 -8.78 -5.64 4.15
C CYS A 79 -9.03 -4.89 5.45
N THR A 80 -7.96 -4.49 6.13
CA THR A 80 -8.05 -3.53 7.22
C THR A 80 -7.25 -2.28 6.92
N PHE A 81 -7.65 -1.19 7.57
CA PHE A 81 -7.00 0.10 7.43
C PHE A 81 -6.85 0.77 8.79
N ARG A 82 -5.69 1.38 9.03
CA ARG A 82 -5.46 2.28 10.17
C ARG A 82 -4.33 3.27 9.88
N PRO A 83 -4.26 4.42 10.58
CA PRO A 83 -3.04 5.23 10.61
C PRO A 83 -1.85 4.46 11.22
N LEU A 84 -0.63 4.84 10.84
CA LEU A 84 0.58 4.34 11.50
C LEU A 84 0.66 4.84 12.96
N LYS A 85 1.11 3.97 13.84
CA LYS A 85 1.49 4.29 15.22
C LYS A 85 2.84 5.01 15.20
N ARG A 86 3.13 5.78 16.26
CA ARG A 86 4.37 6.60 16.36
C ARG A 86 5.67 5.82 16.11
N GLY A 87 5.74 4.54 16.46
CA GLY A 87 6.92 3.69 16.25
C GLY A 87 6.99 3.01 14.88
N GLU A 88 5.99 3.20 14.01
CA GLU A 88 5.92 2.52 12.71
C GLU A 88 6.35 3.42 11.54
N PHE A 89 6.75 4.66 11.82
CA PHE A 89 7.26 5.63 10.83
C PHE A 89 8.70 5.31 10.40
N GLU A 90 8.99 4.04 10.16
CA GLU A 90 10.30 3.53 9.75
C GLU A 90 10.22 2.96 8.34
N PHE A 91 11.05 3.50 7.45
CA PHE A 91 11.20 2.99 6.09
C PHE A 91 12.05 1.70 6.07
N ALA A 92 12.06 1.00 4.94
CA ALA A 92 12.87 -0.21 4.76
C ALA A 92 14.38 0.06 4.89
N SER A 93 15.20 -1.00 4.89
CA SER A 93 16.66 -0.87 4.94
C SER A 93 17.25 -0.17 3.71
N ASP A 94 18.49 0.33 3.81
CA ASP A 94 19.20 0.95 2.66
C ASP A 94 19.22 0.05 1.42
N GLU A 95 19.48 -1.25 1.61
CA GLU A 95 19.48 -2.24 0.51
C GLU A 95 18.15 -2.23 -0.25
N VAL A 96 17.04 -2.23 0.48
CA VAL A 96 15.69 -2.27 -0.10
C VAL A 96 15.29 -0.93 -0.71
N VAL A 97 15.58 0.19 -0.03
CA VAL A 97 15.22 1.54 -0.50
C VAL A 97 16.10 1.97 -1.68
N SER A 98 17.33 1.46 -1.80
CA SER A 98 18.21 1.76 -2.93
C SER A 98 17.62 1.38 -4.29
N ALA A 99 16.71 0.41 -4.33
CA ALA A 99 16.01 -0.02 -5.54
C ALA A 99 15.08 1.04 -6.14
N ILE A 100 14.67 2.05 -5.34
CA ILE A 100 13.95 3.23 -5.82
C ILE A 100 14.84 4.48 -5.93
N GLY A 101 16.17 4.32 -5.85
CA GLY A 101 17.12 5.42 -5.98
C GLY A 101 17.12 6.40 -4.80
N SER A 102 16.79 5.93 -3.60
CA SER A 102 16.70 6.74 -2.38
C SER A 102 17.41 6.06 -1.21
N THR A 103 17.58 6.76 -0.10
CA THR A 103 17.89 6.17 1.21
C THR A 103 16.69 6.31 2.17
N PRO A 104 16.64 5.55 3.28
CA PRO A 104 15.63 5.72 4.32
C PRO A 104 15.67 7.11 4.95
N SER A 105 16.87 7.71 5.06
CA SER A 105 17.05 9.08 5.54
C SER A 105 16.41 10.09 4.58
N ASP A 106 16.59 9.93 3.27
CA ASP A 106 15.97 10.80 2.27
C ASP A 106 14.44 10.70 2.31
N LEU A 107 13.90 9.49 2.41
CA LEU A 107 12.45 9.28 2.52
C LEU A 107 11.89 9.92 3.80
N LYS A 108 12.60 9.81 4.93
CA LYS A 108 12.21 10.47 6.17
C LYS A 108 12.21 11.99 6.04
N GLN A 109 13.25 12.57 5.45
CA GLN A 109 13.32 14.00 5.22
C GLN A 109 12.21 14.48 4.28
N LYS A 110 11.90 13.73 3.22
CA LYS A 110 10.76 14.00 2.34
C LYS A 110 9.44 13.94 3.09
N ALA A 111 9.22 12.89 3.88
CA ALA A 111 8.01 12.70 4.67
C ALA A 111 7.76 13.85 5.66
N GLU A 112 8.81 14.31 6.34
CA GLU A 112 8.74 15.44 7.26
C GLU A 112 8.49 16.77 6.51
N LYS A 113 9.20 17.00 5.40
CA LYS A 113 9.10 18.24 4.61
C LYS A 113 7.75 18.40 3.91
N GLU A 114 7.22 17.32 3.36
CA GLU A 114 5.98 17.32 2.56
C GLU A 114 4.75 16.94 3.41
N GLY A 115 4.93 16.64 4.69
CA GLY A 115 3.84 16.31 5.61
C GLY A 115 3.15 14.99 5.25
N TRP A 116 3.93 13.95 4.92
CA TRP A 116 3.38 12.65 4.57
C TRP A 116 2.64 12.03 5.74
N ILE A 117 1.54 11.33 5.43
CA ILE A 117 0.78 10.55 6.40
C ILE A 117 0.94 9.08 6.03
N GLY A 118 1.37 8.27 7.01
CA GLY A 118 1.47 6.83 6.84
C GLY A 118 0.20 6.11 7.32
N THR A 119 -0.15 5.04 6.62
CA THR A 119 -1.24 4.12 6.99
C THR A 119 -0.76 2.69 6.91
N ARG A 120 -1.29 1.81 7.77
CA ARG A 120 -1.08 0.36 7.73
C ARG A 120 -2.32 -0.27 7.12
N VAL A 121 -2.08 -1.17 6.17
CA VAL A 121 -3.09 -1.97 5.52
C VAL A 121 -2.65 -3.42 5.52
N ASP A 122 -3.55 -4.30 5.96
CA ASP A 122 -3.42 -5.74 5.75
C ASP A 122 -4.52 -6.15 4.77
N MET A 123 -4.15 -6.79 3.65
CA MET A 123 -5.07 -7.33 2.65
C MET A 123 -4.90 -8.84 2.60
N TRP A 124 -6.01 -9.58 2.61
CA TRP A 124 -5.98 -11.01 2.35
C TRP A 124 -7.02 -11.39 1.31
N PHE A 125 -6.64 -12.33 0.45
CA PHE A 125 -7.47 -12.81 -0.63
C PHE A 125 -7.13 -14.26 -0.95
N PRO A 126 -8.12 -15.01 -1.45
CA PRO A 126 -7.87 -16.36 -1.91
C PRO A 126 -6.86 -16.39 -3.05
N MET A 127 -6.08 -17.45 -3.06
CA MET A 127 -5.26 -17.92 -4.16
C MET A 127 -5.84 -19.26 -4.63
N GLY A 128 -5.58 -19.64 -5.88
CA GLY A 128 -6.00 -20.95 -6.39
C GLY A 128 -5.56 -22.10 -5.46
N GLU A 129 -6.29 -23.22 -5.53
CA GLU A 129 -6.02 -24.44 -4.75
C GLU A 129 -6.23 -24.31 -3.22
N GLY A 130 -7.14 -23.42 -2.79
CA GLY A 130 -7.48 -23.26 -1.36
C GLY A 130 -6.38 -22.63 -0.53
N LYS A 131 -5.42 -21.96 -1.18
CA LYS A 131 -4.39 -21.14 -0.52
C LYS A 131 -4.93 -19.73 -0.31
N GLU A 132 -4.42 -19.00 0.66
CA GLU A 132 -4.73 -17.57 0.84
C GLU A 132 -3.43 -16.78 0.83
N MET A 133 -3.48 -15.57 0.25
CA MET A 133 -2.39 -14.61 0.28
C MET A 133 -2.73 -13.51 1.28
N LEU A 134 -1.74 -13.12 2.08
CA LEU A 134 -1.73 -11.96 2.95
C LEU A 134 -0.65 -11.01 2.45
N VAL A 135 -1.03 -9.75 2.28
CA VAL A 135 -0.14 -8.65 1.91
C VAL A 135 -0.25 -7.57 2.97
N LYS A 136 0.88 -7.20 3.58
CA LYS A 136 0.95 -6.11 4.57
C LYS A 136 1.70 -4.94 3.97
N VAL A 137 1.06 -3.78 3.92
CA VAL A 137 1.57 -2.59 3.23
C VAL A 137 1.53 -1.40 4.17
N GLN A 138 2.59 -0.58 4.15
CA GLN A 138 2.49 0.81 4.56
C GLN A 138 2.26 1.68 3.34
N TYR A 139 1.10 2.31 3.27
CA TYR A 139 0.85 3.34 2.27
C TYR A 139 1.18 4.70 2.86
N TRP A 140 2.00 5.45 2.14
CA TRP A 140 2.29 6.84 2.44
C TRP A 140 1.48 7.73 1.51
N TRP A 141 0.98 8.83 2.08
CA TRP A 141 0.08 9.75 1.43
C TRP A 141 0.61 11.17 1.55
N ARG A 142 0.42 11.98 0.50
CA ARG A 142 0.60 13.42 0.58
C ARG A 142 -0.60 14.16 0.00
N LYS A 143 -0.74 15.42 0.38
CA LYS A 143 -1.76 16.30 -0.17
C LYS A 143 -1.26 16.92 -1.47
N GLU A 144 -2.03 16.79 -2.55
CA GLU A 144 -1.80 17.45 -3.84
C GLU A 144 -3.06 18.21 -4.26
N GLY A 145 -2.98 19.55 -4.25
CA GLY A 145 -4.17 20.38 -4.38
C GLY A 145 -5.14 20.10 -3.24
N ASP A 146 -6.36 19.70 -3.57
CA ASP A 146 -7.40 19.35 -2.60
C ASP A 146 -7.48 17.83 -2.30
N GLU A 147 -6.72 17.01 -3.02
CA GLU A 147 -6.77 15.54 -2.91
C GLU A 147 -5.64 14.98 -2.04
N TRP A 148 -5.87 13.79 -1.46
CA TRP A 148 -4.81 12.95 -0.92
C TRP A 148 -4.52 11.80 -1.88
N VAL A 149 -3.23 11.65 -2.21
CA VAL A 149 -2.72 10.68 -3.17
C VAL A 149 -1.66 9.80 -2.54
N GLN A 150 -1.55 8.57 -3.02
CA GLN A 150 -0.49 7.63 -2.63
C GLN A 150 0.83 8.04 -3.28
N ILE A 151 1.92 7.91 -2.53
CA ILE A 151 3.25 8.35 -2.96
C ILE A 151 4.35 7.33 -2.69
N LEU A 152 4.12 6.40 -1.77
CA LEU A 152 4.99 5.26 -1.55
C LEU A 152 4.15 4.08 -1.07
N HIS A 153 4.29 2.96 -1.78
CA HIS A 153 3.78 1.66 -1.37
C HIS A 153 4.94 0.85 -0.80
N ASP A 154 4.97 0.67 0.51
CA ASP A 154 5.99 -0.15 1.17
C ASP A 154 5.38 -1.48 1.58
N ILE A 155 5.48 -2.47 0.67
CA ILE A 155 4.98 -3.84 0.87
C ILE A 155 5.98 -4.57 1.75
N MET A 156 5.61 -4.73 3.03
CA MET A 156 6.49 -5.33 4.04
C MET A 156 6.41 -6.85 4.08
N TYR A 157 5.28 -7.41 3.70
CA TYR A 157 5.03 -8.84 3.74
C TYR A 157 4.12 -9.26 2.58
N MET A 158 4.45 -10.41 2.00
CA MET A 158 3.64 -11.10 1.00
C MET A 158 3.85 -12.60 1.23
N GLY A 159 2.79 -13.32 1.57
CA GLY A 159 2.86 -14.75 1.88
C GLY A 159 1.55 -15.30 2.42
N PRO A 160 1.54 -16.51 2.99
CA PRO A 160 0.35 -17.08 3.63
C PRO A 160 -0.16 -16.21 4.78
N ARG A 161 -1.43 -16.39 5.18
CA ARG A 161 -1.93 -15.78 6.41
C ARG A 161 -1.12 -16.24 7.62
N ASP A 162 -0.84 -15.29 8.50
CA ASP A 162 -0.05 -15.52 9.72
C ASP A 162 -0.90 -15.42 11.00
N GLY A 163 -2.21 -15.22 10.87
CA GLY A 163 -3.16 -15.13 11.97
C GLY A 163 -3.21 -13.77 12.64
N THR A 164 -2.43 -12.79 12.18
CA THR A 164 -2.44 -11.43 12.70
C THR A 164 -3.22 -10.46 11.81
N GLU A 165 -3.64 -10.89 10.62
CA GLU A 165 -4.42 -10.07 9.71
C GLU A 165 -5.71 -9.56 10.37
N GLY A 166 -5.94 -8.26 10.23
CA GLY A 166 -7.14 -7.59 10.74
C GLY A 166 -7.29 -7.50 12.25
N THR A 167 -6.27 -7.85 13.01
CA THR A 167 -6.27 -7.71 14.49
C THR A 167 -6.11 -6.26 14.96
N GLU A 168 -5.51 -5.39 14.15
CA GLU A 168 -5.14 -4.04 14.57
C GLU A 168 -5.88 -2.90 13.88
N GLY A 169 -6.50 -3.16 12.72
CA GLY A 169 -7.13 -2.15 11.87
C GLY A 169 -8.63 -2.32 11.72
N GLU A 170 -9.31 -1.28 11.24
CA GLU A 170 -10.73 -1.36 10.95
C GLU A 170 -10.96 -2.08 9.62
N ARG A 171 -11.89 -3.05 9.58
CA ARG A 171 -12.24 -3.74 8.34
C ARG A 171 -12.85 -2.75 7.36
N VAL A 172 -12.30 -2.71 6.14
CA VAL A 172 -12.85 -1.94 5.03
C VAL A 172 -13.57 -2.91 4.11
N ALA A 173 -14.86 -2.62 3.87
CA ALA A 173 -15.76 -3.43 3.04
C ALA A 173 -15.69 -2.97 1.58
#